data_AF-C4RFZ9-F1
#
_entry.id   AF-C4RFZ9-F1
#
_cell.length_a   1.000
_cell.length_b   1.000
_cell.length_c   1.000
_cell.angle_alpha   90.00
_cell.angle_beta   90.00
_cell.angle_gamma   90.00
#
_symmetry.space_group_name_H-M   'P 1'
#
loop_
_entity.id
_entity.type
_entity.pdbx_description
1 polymer ?
#
loop_
_entity_poly.entity_id
_entity_poly.type
_entity_poly.pdbx_seq_one_letter_code
_entity_poly.pdbx_strand_id
1 'polypeptide(L)'
;MEQRRSVRAHGVPLTGRTDVRLLDEVFDDTVLMDLPPEQVGDYLGRVGDRIAVEKAAAYVSQDRLTATIALEPSTVVVRDEPVDLVARVRSTTTRVPLTVRDLAVEVDGLPVTGTAATAQVTLDPAAPEQQVTIRLQPQALSGTWIGGERTTTGQVRVVGTVDSPWRDVIDRDLGLDFVPQPVTGQAQGARTASGIPVWLVVTAVLALGALAALAVTLRRRRWKPIGGHLLVAEPGTAAPYRQRLSGRKVRFPAAHGQGGTQGTGTVRAVRRPRTVGSGTELVLHIDYRRAGRRHHVVCRPRQPVSAADGTTFTYQP
;
A
#
# COMPACT_ATOMS: atom_id res chain seq x y z
N MET A 1 -43.24 0.75 -56.82
CA MET A 1 -42.26 -0.06 -57.57
C MET A 1 -42.26 -1.44 -56.97
N GLU A 2 -42.80 -2.43 -57.68
CA GLU A 2 -42.83 -3.84 -57.27
C GLU A 2 -41.43 -4.44 -57.42
N GLN A 3 -40.88 -4.97 -56.32
CA GLN A 3 -39.64 -5.74 -56.33
C GLN A 3 -39.97 -7.16 -56.82
N ARG A 4 -39.80 -7.41 -58.13
CA ARG A 4 -39.95 -8.76 -58.70
C ARG A 4 -38.78 -9.64 -58.23
N ARG A 5 -39.08 -10.71 -57.51
CA ARG A 5 -38.11 -11.74 -57.12
C ARG A 5 -37.85 -12.64 -58.33
N SER A 6 -36.60 -12.69 -58.80
CA SER A 6 -36.19 -13.64 -59.84
C SER A 6 -36.35 -15.07 -59.34
N VAL A 7 -37.17 -15.88 -60.02
CA VAL A 7 -37.36 -17.30 -59.72
C VAL A 7 -36.44 -18.10 -60.65
N ARG A 8 -35.57 -18.94 -60.09
CA ARG A 8 -34.73 -19.87 -60.87
C ARG A 8 -35.42 -21.23 -60.91
N ALA A 9 -35.83 -21.66 -62.11
CA ALA A 9 -36.43 -22.98 -62.35
C ALA A 9 -35.38 -23.93 -62.94
N HIS A 10 -35.41 -25.21 -62.55
CA HIS A 10 -34.49 -26.24 -63.03
C HIS A 10 -35.27 -27.39 -63.68
N GLY A 11 -34.99 -27.67 -64.95
CA GLY A 11 -35.51 -28.83 -65.66
C GLY A 11 -34.42 -29.91 -65.80
N VAL A 12 -34.68 -31.11 -65.27
CA VAL A 12 -33.82 -32.29 -65.51
C VAL A 12 -34.57 -33.22 -66.45
N PRO A 13 -34.12 -33.43 -67.69
CA PRO A 13 -34.78 -34.33 -68.62
C PRO A 13 -34.48 -35.78 -68.21
N LEU A 14 -35.50 -36.48 -67.68
CA LEU A 14 -35.36 -37.88 -67.27
C LEU A 14 -35.52 -38.88 -68.43
N THR A 15 -35.98 -38.46 -69.62
CA THR A 15 -35.90 -39.17 -70.92
C THR A 15 -36.68 -38.39 -71.98
N GLY A 16 -36.16 -38.34 -73.21
CA GLY A 16 -36.87 -37.74 -74.35
C GLY A 16 -36.89 -36.21 -74.35
N ARG A 17 -37.15 -35.61 -75.53
CA ARG A 17 -37.21 -34.17 -75.79
C ARG A 17 -38.37 -33.52 -75.01
N THR A 18 -38.23 -33.35 -73.71
CA THR A 18 -39.09 -32.46 -72.93
C THR A 18 -38.44 -31.09 -73.01
N ASP A 19 -38.91 -30.31 -73.97
CA ASP A 19 -38.28 -29.07 -74.42
C ASP A 19 -38.38 -28.01 -73.32
N VAL A 20 -37.30 -27.86 -72.53
CA VAL A 20 -37.15 -26.84 -71.47
C VAL A 20 -37.36 -25.42 -72.05
N ARG A 21 -37.31 -25.27 -73.39
CA ARG A 21 -37.72 -24.06 -74.13
C ARG A 21 -39.17 -23.62 -73.87
N LEU A 22 -40.09 -24.53 -73.53
CA LEU A 22 -41.48 -24.17 -73.18
C LEU A 22 -41.60 -23.45 -71.83
N LEU A 23 -40.60 -23.55 -70.94
CA LEU A 23 -40.58 -22.80 -69.69
C LEU A 23 -40.20 -21.33 -69.91
N ASP A 24 -39.43 -21.05 -70.96
CA ASP A 24 -39.05 -19.69 -71.39
C ASP A 24 -40.28 -18.92 -71.93
N GLU A 25 -41.25 -19.61 -72.54
CA GLU A 25 -42.50 -19.01 -73.03
C GLU A 25 -43.50 -18.62 -71.93
N VAL A 26 -43.39 -19.19 -70.73
CA VAL A 26 -44.34 -18.95 -69.62
C VAL A 26 -43.77 -18.01 -68.57
N PHE A 27 -42.44 -17.91 -68.49
CA PHE A 27 -41.73 -17.07 -67.53
C PHE A 27 -40.58 -16.35 -68.23
N ASP A 28 -40.80 -15.08 -68.59
CA ASP A 28 -39.87 -14.21 -69.34
C ASP A 28 -38.46 -14.04 -68.71
N ASP A 29 -38.26 -14.46 -67.46
CA ASP A 29 -37.01 -14.31 -66.69
C ASP A 29 -36.29 -15.65 -66.41
N THR A 30 -36.54 -16.70 -67.19
CA THR A 30 -36.01 -18.05 -66.91
C THR A 30 -34.66 -18.30 -67.56
N VAL A 31 -33.58 -18.26 -66.78
CA VAL A 31 -32.24 -18.63 -67.27
C VAL A 31 -32.13 -20.15 -67.45
N LEU A 32 -32.26 -20.63 -68.69
CA LEU A 32 -31.97 -22.03 -69.04
C LEU A 32 -30.46 -22.31 -68.88
N MET A 33 -30.12 -23.31 -68.06
CA MET A 33 -28.76 -23.87 -68.00
C MET A 33 -28.75 -25.25 -68.63
N ASP A 34 -28.07 -25.38 -69.77
CA ASP A 34 -27.80 -26.66 -70.42
C ASP A 34 -26.56 -27.31 -69.78
N LEU A 35 -26.77 -28.00 -68.66
CA LEU A 35 -25.73 -28.75 -67.94
C LEU A 35 -25.83 -30.23 -68.31
N PRO A 36 -24.70 -30.90 -68.64
CA PRO A 36 -24.67 -32.35 -68.80
C PRO A 36 -25.23 -33.05 -67.54
N PRO A 37 -26.03 -34.14 -67.66
CA PRO A 37 -26.66 -34.81 -66.52
C PRO A 37 -25.68 -35.20 -65.40
N GLU A 38 -24.46 -35.59 -65.78
CA GLU A 38 -23.37 -35.93 -64.87
C GLU A 38 -22.81 -34.74 -64.06
N GLN A 39 -23.01 -33.50 -64.51
CA GLN A 39 -22.57 -32.27 -63.83
C GLN A 39 -23.67 -31.62 -62.96
N VAL A 40 -24.92 -32.09 -63.06
CA VAL A 40 -26.05 -31.53 -62.31
C VAL A 40 -25.85 -31.73 -60.80
N GLY A 41 -25.35 -32.89 -60.38
CA GLY A 41 -25.07 -33.19 -58.97
C GLY A 41 -24.06 -32.21 -58.36
N ASP A 42 -22.91 -32.05 -59.01
CA ASP A 42 -21.84 -31.14 -58.56
C ASP A 42 -22.27 -29.66 -58.60
N TYR A 43 -23.09 -29.28 -59.58
CA TYR A 43 -23.65 -27.94 -59.65
C TYR A 43 -24.64 -27.68 -58.50
N LEU A 44 -25.59 -28.58 -58.26
CA LEU A 44 -26.54 -28.45 -57.15
C LEU A 44 -25.83 -28.47 -55.79
N GLY A 45 -24.77 -29.28 -55.65
CA GLY A 45 -23.89 -29.26 -54.48
C GLY A 45 -23.30 -27.87 -54.24
N ARG A 46 -22.63 -27.28 -55.24
CA ARG A 46 -22.06 -25.92 -55.15
C ARG A 46 -23.10 -24.84 -54.87
N VAL A 47 -24.30 -24.95 -55.44
CA VAL A 47 -25.40 -24.02 -55.15
C VAL A 47 -25.89 -24.18 -53.71
N GLY A 48 -26.02 -25.43 -53.25
CA GLY A 48 -26.37 -25.75 -51.86
C GLY A 48 -25.38 -25.17 -50.86
N ASP A 49 -24.08 -25.37 -51.11
CA ASP A 49 -23.00 -24.85 -50.27
C ASP A 49 -23.03 -23.32 -50.21
N ARG A 50 -23.19 -22.65 -51.37
CA ARG A 50 -23.31 -21.18 -51.42
C ARG A 50 -24.52 -20.68 -50.62
N ILE A 51 -25.68 -21.32 -50.76
CA ILE A 51 -26.88 -20.94 -50.00
C ILE A 51 -26.66 -21.17 -48.50
N ALA A 52 -25.97 -22.24 -48.11
CA ALA A 52 -25.65 -22.52 -46.72
C ALA A 52 -24.74 -21.43 -46.13
N VAL A 53 -23.69 -21.03 -46.86
CA VAL A 53 -22.78 -19.93 -46.48
C VAL A 53 -23.54 -18.60 -46.39
N GLU A 54 -24.34 -18.24 -47.40
CA GLU A 54 -25.14 -17.00 -47.39
C GLU A 54 -26.11 -16.95 -46.20
N LYS A 55 -26.77 -18.07 -45.88
CA LYS A 55 -27.65 -18.16 -44.71
C LYS A 55 -26.86 -18.04 -43.41
N ALA A 56 -25.71 -18.71 -43.29
CA ALA A 56 -24.86 -18.62 -42.12
C ALA A 56 -24.36 -17.19 -41.89
N ALA A 57 -23.88 -16.52 -42.94
CA ALA A 57 -23.47 -15.12 -42.90
C ALA A 57 -24.63 -14.20 -42.49
N ALA A 58 -25.83 -14.40 -43.03
CA ALA A 58 -27.02 -13.65 -42.65
C ALA A 58 -27.36 -13.81 -41.15
N TYR A 59 -27.24 -15.01 -40.60
CA TYR A 59 -27.48 -15.23 -39.16
C TYR A 59 -26.38 -14.63 -38.27
N VAL A 60 -25.11 -14.74 -38.65
CA VAL A 60 -24.00 -14.19 -37.88
C VAL A 60 -24.01 -12.66 -37.91
N SER A 61 -24.37 -12.05 -39.04
CA SER A 61 -24.44 -10.58 -39.19
C SER A 61 -25.47 -9.91 -38.26
N GLN A 62 -26.43 -10.67 -37.72
CA GLN A 62 -27.41 -10.17 -36.74
C GLN A 62 -26.86 -10.10 -35.32
N ASP A 63 -25.80 -10.86 -35.01
CA ASP A 63 -25.17 -10.86 -33.69
C ASP A 63 -24.22 -9.67 -33.56
N ARG A 64 -24.34 -8.92 -32.45
CA ARG A 64 -23.34 -7.93 -32.07
C ARG A 64 -22.18 -8.66 -31.40
N LEU A 65 -21.08 -8.85 -32.13
CA LEU A 65 -19.86 -9.53 -31.69
C LEU A 65 -19.05 -8.66 -30.69
N THR A 66 -19.70 -8.27 -29.59
CA THR A 66 -19.18 -7.37 -28.56
C THR A 66 -19.43 -7.95 -27.17
N ALA A 67 -18.53 -7.65 -26.23
CA ALA A 67 -18.69 -8.00 -24.82
C ALA A 67 -18.55 -6.77 -23.93
N THR A 68 -19.11 -6.83 -22.72
CA THR A 68 -19.03 -5.79 -21.70
C THR A 68 -18.43 -6.37 -20.42
N ILE A 69 -17.65 -5.55 -19.70
CA ILE A 69 -17.11 -5.91 -18.38
C ILE A 69 -17.69 -4.96 -17.33
N ALA A 70 -18.35 -5.50 -16.31
CA ALA A 70 -18.83 -4.77 -15.16
C ALA A 70 -18.11 -5.26 -13.89
N LEU A 71 -17.57 -4.33 -13.09
CA LEU A 71 -16.96 -4.67 -11.80
C LEU A 71 -17.97 -4.57 -10.67
N GLU A 72 -17.97 -5.57 -9.80
CA GLU A 72 -18.79 -5.64 -8.61
C GLU A 72 -17.92 -5.90 -7.36
N PRO A 73 -18.05 -5.06 -6.31
CA PRO A 73 -18.80 -3.80 -6.28
C PRO A 73 -18.21 -2.72 -7.21
N SER A 74 -19.04 -1.76 -7.62
CA SER A 74 -18.63 -0.60 -8.44
C SER A 74 -17.77 0.41 -7.67
N THR A 75 -17.78 0.34 -6.33
CA THR A 75 -16.91 1.08 -5.43
C THR A 75 -16.23 0.09 -4.48
N VAL A 76 -14.90 0.12 -4.42
CA VAL A 76 -14.10 -0.77 -3.57
C VAL A 76 -13.31 0.02 -2.54
N VAL A 77 -13.24 -0.51 -1.32
CA VAL A 77 -12.38 0.05 -0.26
C VAL A 77 -11.36 -1.00 0.13
N VAL A 78 -10.09 -0.71 -0.14
CA VAL A 78 -8.95 -1.58 0.21
C VAL A 78 -8.28 -1.03 1.46
N ARG A 79 -8.07 -1.86 2.47
CA ARG A 79 -7.37 -1.49 3.71
C ARG A 79 -5.95 -2.04 3.69
N ASP A 80 -5.49 -2.54 4.83
CA ASP A 80 -4.18 -3.17 4.99
C ASP A 80 -4.18 -4.64 4.54
N GLU A 81 -5.35 -5.20 4.17
CA GLU A 81 -5.52 -6.57 3.66
C GLU A 81 -5.94 -6.59 2.18
N PRO A 82 -5.58 -7.66 1.43
CA PRO A 82 -6.06 -7.86 0.07
C PRO A 82 -7.60 -7.98 0.01
N VAL A 83 -8.18 -7.47 -1.07
CA VAL A 83 -9.62 -7.53 -1.33
C VAL A 83 -9.87 -8.13 -2.70
N ASP A 84 -10.86 -9.01 -2.78
CA ASP A 84 -11.30 -9.60 -4.04
C ASP A 84 -12.53 -8.86 -4.60
N LEU A 85 -12.52 -8.67 -5.91
CA LEU A 85 -13.54 -8.06 -6.73
C LEU A 85 -14.02 -9.08 -7.77
N VAL A 86 -15.26 -8.94 -8.24
CA VAL A 86 -15.77 -9.77 -9.33
C VAL A 86 -15.95 -8.91 -10.57
N ALA A 87 -15.28 -9.25 -11.66
CA ALA A 87 -15.60 -8.75 -12.99
C ALA A 87 -16.61 -9.70 -13.66
N ARG A 88 -17.82 -9.21 -13.90
CA ARG A 88 -18.81 -9.88 -14.73
C ARG A 88 -18.57 -9.52 -16.18
N VAL A 89 -18.19 -10.51 -16.96
CA VAL A 89 -18.00 -10.40 -18.41
C VAL A 89 -19.25 -10.94 -19.07
N ARG A 90 -19.89 -10.14 -19.92
CA ARG A 90 -21.15 -10.48 -20.56
C ARG A 90 -21.11 -10.24 -22.07
N SER A 91 -21.63 -11.21 -22.83
CA SER A 91 -21.89 -11.12 -24.26
C SER A 91 -23.38 -10.95 -24.54
N THR A 92 -23.71 -10.34 -25.67
CA THR A 92 -25.06 -10.34 -26.25
C THR A 92 -25.19 -11.26 -27.46
N THR A 93 -24.13 -11.99 -27.82
CA THR A 93 -24.15 -12.96 -28.93
C THR A 93 -25.04 -14.15 -28.59
N THR A 94 -25.73 -14.67 -29.61
CA THR A 94 -26.67 -15.78 -29.48
C THR A 94 -26.23 -17.03 -30.21
N ARG A 95 -25.21 -16.92 -31.08
CA ARG A 95 -24.74 -18.03 -31.92
C ARG A 95 -23.22 -18.15 -31.95
N VAL A 96 -22.51 -17.04 -31.84
CA VAL A 96 -21.05 -17.02 -31.94
C VAL A 96 -20.43 -16.98 -30.53
N PRO A 97 -19.56 -17.94 -30.17
CA PRO A 97 -18.78 -17.87 -28.95
C PRO A 97 -17.77 -16.72 -29.03
N LEU A 98 -17.64 -15.97 -27.94
CA LEU A 98 -16.65 -14.92 -27.82
C LEU A 98 -15.58 -15.31 -26.80
N THR A 99 -14.38 -14.79 -26.96
CA THR A 99 -13.29 -14.94 -25.99
C THR A 99 -12.75 -13.56 -25.66
N VAL A 100 -12.77 -13.20 -24.38
CA VAL A 100 -12.04 -12.02 -23.90
C VAL A 100 -10.65 -12.49 -23.49
N ARG A 101 -9.64 -12.05 -24.23
CA ARG A 101 -8.23 -12.38 -24.00
C ARG A 101 -7.46 -11.18 -23.44
N ASP A 102 -6.25 -11.44 -22.99
CA ASP A 102 -5.32 -10.44 -22.44
C ASP A 102 -5.95 -9.63 -21.30
N LEU A 103 -6.72 -10.31 -20.43
CA LEU A 103 -7.34 -9.69 -19.27
C LEU A 103 -6.27 -9.18 -18.32
N ALA A 104 -6.22 -7.87 -18.15
CA ALA A 104 -5.27 -7.18 -17.28
C ALA A 104 -6.00 -6.17 -16.38
N VAL A 105 -5.42 -5.91 -15.22
CA VAL A 105 -5.94 -4.94 -14.25
C VAL A 105 -5.02 -3.74 -14.23
N GLU A 106 -5.54 -2.60 -14.65
CA GLU A 106 -4.89 -1.31 -14.58
C GLU A 106 -5.41 -0.55 -13.37
N VAL A 107 -4.50 0.09 -12.65
CA VAL A 107 -4.84 0.85 -11.43
C VAL A 107 -4.27 2.25 -11.58
N ASP A 108 -5.12 3.26 -11.43
CA ASP A 108 -4.74 4.67 -11.54
C ASP A 108 -5.08 5.42 -10.25
N GLY A 109 -4.12 6.21 -9.75
CA GLY A 109 -4.27 7.00 -8.53
C GLY A 109 -4.44 6.22 -7.21
N LEU A 110 -4.45 4.88 -7.26
CA LEU A 110 -4.70 4.01 -6.10
C LEU A 110 -3.45 3.16 -5.81
N PRO A 111 -2.83 3.22 -4.61
CA PRO A 111 -1.62 2.46 -4.32
C PRO A 111 -1.96 0.99 -3.98
N VAL A 112 -2.40 0.25 -5.00
CA VAL A 112 -2.69 -1.18 -4.96
C VAL A 112 -2.16 -1.81 -6.24
N THR A 113 -1.85 -3.10 -6.18
CA THR A 113 -1.55 -3.90 -7.37
C THR A 113 -2.75 -4.80 -7.66
N GLY A 114 -3.28 -4.74 -8.87
CA GLY A 114 -4.39 -5.59 -9.30
C GLY A 114 -3.91 -6.79 -10.09
N THR A 115 -4.53 -7.95 -9.89
CA THR A 115 -4.30 -9.16 -10.68
C THR A 115 -5.62 -9.87 -10.97
N ALA A 116 -5.85 -10.27 -12.22
CA ALA A 116 -6.97 -11.13 -12.59
C ALA A 116 -6.62 -12.60 -12.34
N ALA A 117 -7.59 -13.40 -11.91
CA ALA A 117 -7.40 -14.83 -11.66
C ALA A 117 -7.13 -15.62 -12.95
N THR A 118 -7.65 -15.15 -14.09
CA THR A 118 -7.41 -15.72 -15.41
C THR A 118 -7.08 -14.61 -16.40
N ALA A 119 -6.24 -14.93 -17.40
CA ALA A 119 -5.91 -14.01 -18.48
C ALA A 119 -6.93 -14.04 -19.63
N GLN A 120 -7.84 -15.04 -19.63
CA GLN A 120 -8.84 -15.22 -20.66
C GLN A 120 -10.13 -15.83 -20.11
N VAL A 121 -11.25 -15.51 -20.77
CA VAL A 121 -12.58 -16.09 -20.54
C VAL A 121 -13.30 -16.30 -21.86
N THR A 122 -13.91 -17.47 -22.02
CA THR A 122 -14.77 -17.79 -23.17
C THR A 122 -16.24 -17.68 -22.76
N LEU A 123 -17.00 -16.92 -23.53
CA LEU A 123 -18.43 -16.69 -23.40
C LEU A 123 -19.13 -17.54 -24.47
N ASP A 124 -19.77 -18.62 -24.03
CA ASP A 124 -20.57 -19.47 -24.89
C ASP A 124 -21.95 -18.82 -25.10
N PRO A 125 -22.59 -18.91 -26.28
CA PRO A 125 -23.96 -18.44 -26.45
C PRO A 125 -24.97 -19.01 -25.46
N ALA A 126 -24.77 -20.25 -24.97
CA ALA A 126 -25.59 -20.86 -23.93
C ALA A 126 -25.26 -20.34 -22.51
N ALA A 127 -24.09 -19.74 -22.32
CA ALA A 127 -23.62 -19.14 -21.08
C ALA A 127 -23.01 -17.75 -21.35
N PRO A 128 -23.85 -16.75 -21.66
CA PRO A 128 -23.40 -15.44 -22.14
C PRO A 128 -22.75 -14.59 -21.05
N GLU A 129 -22.66 -15.08 -19.81
CA GLU A 129 -22.10 -14.38 -18.67
C GLU A 129 -21.11 -15.28 -17.92
N GLN A 130 -19.95 -14.73 -17.59
CA GLN A 130 -18.89 -15.38 -16.82
C GLN A 130 -18.32 -14.41 -15.79
N GLN A 131 -17.84 -14.97 -14.66
CA GLN A 131 -17.27 -14.21 -13.57
C GLN A 131 -15.76 -14.42 -13.50
N VAL A 132 -15.01 -13.32 -13.40
CA VAL A 132 -13.56 -13.32 -13.21
C VAL A 132 -13.25 -12.65 -11.88
N THR A 133 -12.59 -13.39 -10.99
CA THR A 133 -12.11 -12.83 -9.72
C THR A 133 -10.88 -11.95 -9.97
N ILE A 134 -10.90 -10.75 -9.41
CA ILE A 134 -9.79 -9.78 -9.45
C ILE A 134 -9.34 -9.57 -8.03
N ARG A 135 -8.06 -9.80 -7.77
CA ARG A 135 -7.44 -9.57 -6.48
C ARG A 135 -6.73 -8.22 -6.46
N LEU A 136 -7.10 -7.37 -5.52
CA LEU A 136 -6.42 -6.11 -5.24
C LEU A 136 -5.51 -6.29 -4.04
N GLN A 137 -4.20 -6.23 -4.26
CA GLN A 137 -3.22 -6.34 -3.21
C GLN A 137 -2.75 -4.96 -2.76
N PRO A 138 -2.83 -4.66 -1.46
CA PRO A 138 -2.35 -3.40 -0.96
C PRO A 138 -0.83 -3.24 -1.14
N GLN A 139 -0.38 -2.12 -1.72
CA GLN A 139 1.04 -1.78 -1.72
C GLN A 139 1.44 -1.22 -0.35
N ALA A 140 2.65 -1.56 0.11
CA ALA A 140 3.20 -0.96 1.32
C ALA A 140 3.40 0.53 1.08
N LEU A 141 2.76 1.37 1.90
CA LEU A 141 3.06 2.80 1.89
C LEU A 141 4.47 3.00 2.46
N SER A 142 5.31 3.72 1.73
CA SER A 142 6.66 4.03 2.18
C SER A 142 6.61 4.97 3.40
N GLY A 143 7.15 4.49 4.53
CA GLY A 143 7.36 5.28 5.74
C GLY A 143 6.27 5.13 6.80
N THR A 144 6.68 5.16 8.07
CA THR A 144 5.77 5.32 9.20
C THR A 144 5.34 6.78 9.29
N TRP A 145 4.05 7.08 9.15
CA TRP A 145 3.51 8.44 9.35
C TRP A 145 2.75 8.56 10.66
N ILE A 146 2.76 9.78 11.20
CA ILE A 146 1.99 10.18 12.37
C ILE A 146 0.79 10.96 11.86
N GLY A 147 -0.44 10.48 12.11
CA GLY A 147 -1.63 11.16 11.57
C GLY A 147 -2.93 10.37 11.55
N GLY A 148 -2.97 9.14 12.08
CA GLY A 148 -4.18 8.30 11.98
C GLY A 148 -4.40 7.78 10.56
N GLU A 149 -5.66 7.69 10.13
CA GLU A 149 -6.04 7.12 8.83
C GLU A 149 -5.82 8.10 7.67
N ARG A 150 -5.27 7.59 6.57
CA ARG A 150 -5.16 8.31 5.30
C ARG A 150 -5.89 7.54 4.22
N THR A 151 -6.88 8.19 3.61
CA THR A 151 -7.62 7.63 2.47
C THR A 151 -7.12 8.24 1.17
N THR A 152 -6.77 7.40 0.20
CA THR A 152 -6.40 7.79 -1.16
C THR A 152 -7.43 7.23 -2.12
N THR A 153 -7.99 8.06 -2.99
CA THR A 153 -8.98 7.66 -3.99
C THR A 153 -8.33 7.48 -5.35
N GLY A 154 -8.84 6.54 -6.14
CA GLY A 154 -8.41 6.30 -7.51
C GLY A 154 -9.38 5.39 -8.23
N GLN A 155 -8.93 4.78 -9.32
CA GLN A 155 -9.76 3.95 -10.17
C GLN A 155 -9.08 2.61 -10.46
N VAL A 156 -9.89 1.56 -10.51
CA VAL A 156 -9.50 0.24 -10.98
C VAL A 156 -10.17 0.01 -12.33
N ARG A 157 -9.38 -0.36 -13.33
CA ARG A 157 -9.84 -0.69 -14.68
C ARG A 157 -9.43 -2.12 -15.02
N VAL A 158 -10.35 -2.85 -15.63
CA VAL A 158 -10.08 -4.16 -16.20
C VAL A 158 -10.13 -3.98 -17.70
N VAL A 159 -9.05 -4.33 -18.38
CA VAL A 159 -8.93 -4.22 -19.82
C VAL A 159 -8.78 -5.62 -20.41
N GLY A 160 -9.28 -5.79 -21.62
CA GLY A 160 -9.12 -7.02 -22.39
C GLY A 160 -9.46 -6.79 -23.85
N THR A 161 -9.29 -7.82 -24.66
CA THR A 161 -9.63 -7.79 -26.09
C THR A 161 -10.68 -8.85 -26.37
N VAL A 162 -11.80 -8.44 -26.96
CA VAL A 162 -12.85 -9.35 -27.43
C VAL A 162 -12.43 -9.95 -28.76
N ASP A 163 -12.50 -11.27 -28.83
CA ASP A 163 -12.16 -12.11 -29.97
C ASP A 163 -13.20 -13.23 -30.12
N SER A 164 -13.06 -14.07 -31.14
CA SER A 164 -13.86 -15.29 -31.32
C SER A 164 -12.97 -16.42 -31.79
N PRO A 165 -13.12 -17.65 -31.25
CA PRO A 165 -12.44 -18.82 -31.80
C PRO A 165 -12.89 -19.12 -33.24
N TRP A 166 -13.99 -18.54 -33.71
CA TRP A 166 -14.49 -18.69 -35.08
C TRP A 166 -14.07 -17.54 -36.00
N ARG A 167 -13.14 -16.68 -35.59
CA ARG A 167 -12.71 -15.51 -36.38
C ARG A 167 -12.38 -15.88 -37.84
N ASP A 168 -11.56 -16.90 -38.06
CA ASP A 168 -11.15 -17.28 -39.41
C ASP A 168 -12.33 -17.72 -40.27
N VAL A 169 -13.32 -18.40 -39.69
CA VAL A 169 -14.55 -18.82 -40.40
C VAL A 169 -15.43 -17.59 -40.71
N ILE A 170 -15.57 -16.68 -39.75
CA ILE A 170 -16.37 -15.46 -39.91
C ILE A 170 -15.78 -14.57 -41.02
N ASP A 171 -14.47 -14.38 -41.01
CA ASP A 171 -13.76 -13.52 -41.95
C ASP A 171 -13.61 -14.18 -43.34
N ARG A 172 -13.04 -15.40 -43.40
CA ARG A 172 -12.69 -16.03 -44.68
C ARG A 172 -13.84 -16.78 -45.34
N ASP A 173 -14.64 -17.51 -44.57
CA ASP A 173 -15.68 -18.38 -45.14
C ASP A 173 -17.03 -17.65 -45.27
N LEU A 174 -17.37 -16.80 -44.31
CA LEU A 174 -18.61 -16.01 -44.32
C LEU A 174 -18.46 -14.62 -44.93
N GLY A 175 -17.22 -14.13 -45.12
CA GLY A 175 -16.94 -12.82 -45.71
C GLY A 175 -17.41 -11.65 -44.83
N LEU A 176 -17.42 -11.83 -43.50
CA LEU A 176 -17.86 -10.81 -42.54
C LEU A 176 -16.66 -10.19 -41.83
N ASP A 177 -16.59 -8.86 -41.83
CA ASP A 177 -15.56 -8.13 -41.11
C ASP A 177 -15.70 -8.33 -39.59
N PHE A 178 -14.77 -9.08 -38.98
CA PHE A 178 -14.66 -9.22 -37.54
C PHE A 178 -13.25 -8.90 -37.06
N VAL A 179 -13.09 -7.71 -36.47
CA VAL A 179 -11.83 -7.22 -35.91
C VAL A 179 -11.91 -7.27 -34.39
N PRO A 180 -10.87 -7.75 -33.70
CA PRO A 180 -10.85 -7.75 -32.23
C PRO A 180 -11.02 -6.36 -31.66
N GLN A 181 -11.88 -6.24 -30.65
CA GLN A 181 -12.23 -4.95 -30.07
C GLN A 181 -11.77 -4.86 -28.62
N PRO A 182 -11.19 -3.73 -28.19
CA PRO A 182 -10.87 -3.53 -26.79
C PRO A 182 -12.16 -3.45 -25.97
N VAL A 183 -12.15 -4.06 -24.79
CA VAL A 183 -13.22 -3.97 -23.80
C VAL A 183 -12.65 -3.52 -22.47
N THR A 184 -13.37 -2.63 -21.80
CA THR A 184 -12.94 -2.08 -20.50
C THR A 184 -14.09 -2.05 -19.50
N GLY A 185 -13.83 -2.50 -18.28
CA GLY A 185 -14.69 -2.29 -17.12
C GLY A 185 -14.00 -1.38 -16.10
N GLN A 186 -14.76 -0.61 -15.34
CA GLN A 186 -14.20 0.31 -14.34
C GLN A 186 -14.95 0.27 -13.01
N ALA A 187 -14.21 0.41 -11.92
CA ALA A 187 -14.71 0.64 -10.57
C ALA A 187 -13.94 1.77 -9.91
N GLN A 188 -14.64 2.55 -9.08
CA GLN A 188 -14.00 3.54 -8.22
C GLN A 188 -13.36 2.82 -7.02
N GLY A 189 -12.20 3.29 -6.58
CA GLY A 189 -11.46 2.69 -5.49
C GLY A 189 -11.03 3.70 -4.45
N ALA A 190 -11.05 3.29 -3.19
CA ALA A 190 -10.42 4.00 -2.10
C ALA A 190 -9.48 3.06 -1.36
N ARG A 191 -8.31 3.56 -0.98
CA ARG A 191 -7.38 2.86 -0.10
C ARG A 191 -7.27 3.63 1.20
N THR A 192 -7.62 2.99 2.31
CA THR A 192 -7.43 3.54 3.65
C THR A 192 -6.26 2.84 4.31
N ALA A 193 -5.23 3.58 4.68
CA ALA A 193 -4.09 3.04 5.41
C ALA A 193 -4.04 3.61 6.82
N SER A 194 -3.62 2.77 7.77
CA SER A 194 -3.54 3.11 9.19
C SER A 194 -2.12 3.57 9.57
N GLY A 195 -2.01 4.82 10.04
CA GLY A 195 -0.76 5.37 10.58
C GLY A 195 -0.66 5.23 12.09
N ILE A 196 0.45 5.73 12.66
CA ILE A 196 0.56 5.86 14.11
C ILE A 196 -0.42 6.95 14.56
N PRO A 197 -1.36 6.65 15.47
CA PRO A 197 -2.29 7.65 15.95
C PRO A 197 -1.55 8.71 16.77
N VAL A 198 -1.88 9.98 16.54
CA VAL A 198 -1.18 11.15 17.13
C VAL A 198 -1.15 11.08 18.65
N TRP A 199 -2.22 10.56 19.27
CA TRP A 199 -2.31 10.45 20.74
C TRP A 199 -1.24 9.53 21.32
N LEU A 200 -0.80 8.47 20.62
CA LEU A 200 0.31 7.62 21.08
C LEU A 200 1.64 8.37 21.12
N VAL A 201 1.86 9.27 20.16
CA VAL A 201 3.06 10.11 20.14
C VAL A 201 3.01 11.12 21.29
N VAL A 202 1.85 11.75 21.51
CA VAL A 202 1.65 12.70 22.62
C VAL A 202 1.85 12.01 23.97
N THR A 203 1.28 10.83 24.18
CA THR A 203 1.44 10.08 25.43
C THR A 203 2.90 9.63 25.64
N ALA A 204 3.60 9.20 24.59
CA ALA A 204 5.02 8.87 24.66
C ALA A 204 5.88 10.08 25.07
N VAL A 205 5.64 11.25 24.47
CA VAL A 205 6.35 12.50 24.81
C VAL A 205 6.04 12.93 26.25
N LEU A 206 4.78 12.86 26.67
CA LEU A 206 4.38 13.17 28.05
C LEU A 206 5.01 12.20 29.06
N ALA A 207 5.03 10.90 28.74
CA ALA A 207 5.65 9.89 29.58
C ALA A 207 7.16 10.14 29.73
N LEU A 208 7.85 10.46 28.64
CA LEU A 208 9.27 10.83 28.68
C LEU A 208 9.51 12.12 29.49
N GLY A 209 8.64 13.12 29.33
CA GLY A 209 8.67 14.35 30.13
C GLY A 209 8.46 14.08 31.63
N ALA A 210 7.49 13.23 31.97
CA ALA A 210 7.22 12.83 33.35
C ALA A 210 8.39 12.04 33.96
N LEU A 211 9.00 11.13 33.20
CA LEU A 211 10.19 10.39 33.64
C LEU A 211 11.39 11.33 33.85
N ALA A 212 11.62 12.28 32.96
CA ALA A 212 12.67 13.29 33.12
C ALA A 212 12.41 14.17 34.35
N ALA A 213 11.17 14.63 34.54
CA ALA A 213 10.77 15.40 35.72
C ALA A 213 10.97 14.58 37.00
N LEU A 214 10.57 13.31 37.01
CA LEU A 214 10.76 12.40 38.14
C LEU A 214 12.25 12.21 38.44
N ALA A 215 13.07 11.96 37.44
CA ALA A 215 14.52 11.81 37.58
C ALA A 215 15.17 13.08 38.16
N VAL A 216 14.78 14.27 37.67
CA VAL A 216 15.23 15.56 38.21
C VAL A 216 14.77 15.74 39.65
N THR A 217 13.53 15.40 39.96
CA THR A 217 12.95 15.56 41.30
C THR A 217 13.62 14.63 42.31
N LEU A 218 13.84 13.35 41.94
CA LEU A 218 14.59 12.39 42.72
C LEU A 218 16.04 12.84 42.92
N ARG A 219 16.71 13.33 41.86
CA ARG A 219 18.08 13.87 41.95
C ARG A 219 18.15 15.10 42.85
N ARG A 220 17.14 15.99 42.83
CA ARG A 220 17.05 17.16 43.72
C ARG A 220 16.74 16.78 45.17
N ARG A 221 15.96 15.72 45.40
CA ARG A 221 15.63 15.19 46.74
C ARG A 221 16.79 14.45 47.40
N ARG A 222 17.75 13.90 46.62
CA ARG A 222 18.98 13.28 47.14
C ARG A 222 19.85 14.26 47.94
N TRP A 223 19.90 15.53 47.54
CA TRP A 223 20.70 16.55 48.22
C TRP A 223 19.91 17.18 49.37
N LYS A 224 20.47 17.12 50.58
CA LYS A 224 19.85 17.67 51.79
C LYS A 224 20.43 19.04 52.11
N PRO A 225 19.68 19.91 52.82
CA PRO A 225 20.23 21.15 53.33
C PRO A 225 21.40 20.84 54.28
N ILE A 226 22.42 21.67 54.19
CA ILE A 226 23.70 21.59 54.90
C ILE A 226 23.73 22.76 55.87
N GLY A 227 24.15 22.49 57.10
CA GLY A 227 24.48 23.48 58.11
C GLY A 227 25.93 23.30 58.57
N GLY A 228 26.40 24.19 59.43
CA GLY A 228 27.72 24.09 60.04
C GLY A 228 28.83 24.76 59.24
N HIS A 229 30.05 24.27 59.42
CA HIS A 229 31.28 24.86 58.87
C HIS A 229 32.18 23.79 58.27
N LEU A 230 32.83 24.14 57.15
CA LEU A 230 33.92 23.36 56.57
C LEU A 230 35.24 24.05 56.89
N LEU A 231 36.14 23.35 57.57
CA LEU A 231 37.53 23.78 57.70
C LEU A 231 38.32 23.20 56.53
N VAL A 232 39.07 24.06 55.84
CA VAL A 232 39.94 23.68 54.73
C VAL A 232 41.37 24.07 55.08
N ALA A 233 42.23 23.06 55.19
CA ALA A 233 43.66 23.23 55.41
C ALA A 233 44.40 22.90 54.11
N GLU A 234 44.92 23.92 53.43
CA GLU A 234 45.67 23.76 52.18
C GLU A 234 47.18 23.62 52.47
N PRO A 235 47.91 22.72 51.78
CA PRO A 235 49.36 22.62 51.93
C PRO A 235 50.04 23.94 51.59
N GLY A 236 50.99 24.33 52.44
CA GLY A 236 51.73 25.59 52.33
C GLY A 236 51.02 26.82 52.88
N THR A 237 49.81 26.69 53.44
CA THR A 237 49.10 27.80 54.10
C THR A 237 49.21 27.71 55.62
N ALA A 238 49.49 28.85 56.27
CA ALA A 238 49.77 28.90 57.71
C ALA A 238 48.54 28.71 58.61
N ALA A 239 47.33 28.94 58.08
CA ALA A 239 46.09 28.78 58.86
C ALA A 239 44.96 28.18 58.01
N PRO A 240 44.22 27.18 58.53
CA PRO A 240 43.02 26.68 57.87
C PRO A 240 41.95 27.77 57.84
N TYR A 241 41.23 27.89 56.71
CA TYR A 241 40.10 28.82 56.62
C TYR A 241 38.77 28.10 56.88
N ARG A 242 37.82 28.85 57.43
CA ARG A 242 36.49 28.35 57.80
C ARG A 242 35.42 28.85 56.84
N GLN A 243 34.85 27.96 56.05
CA GLN A 243 33.73 28.26 55.17
C GLN A 243 32.42 27.91 55.86
N ARG A 244 31.51 28.88 56.02
CA ARG A 244 30.14 28.60 56.49
C ARG A 244 29.38 27.80 55.43
N LEU A 245 28.76 26.71 55.85
CA LEU A 245 27.89 25.89 55.01
C LEU A 245 26.43 26.25 55.27
N SER A 246 25.70 26.63 54.23
CA SER A 246 24.27 26.92 54.32
C SER A 246 23.57 26.59 53.00
N GLY A 247 22.35 26.06 53.07
CA GLY A 247 21.58 25.65 51.90
C GLY A 247 21.98 24.26 51.37
N ARG A 248 21.63 23.92 50.13
CA ARG A 248 21.86 22.57 49.56
C ARG A 248 23.16 22.41 48.77
N LYS A 249 23.76 23.52 48.38
CA LYS A 249 25.01 23.59 47.60
C LYS A 249 25.75 24.86 47.98
N VAL A 250 27.01 24.71 48.37
CA VAL A 250 27.88 25.84 48.73
C VAL A 250 29.07 25.83 47.77
N ARG A 251 29.44 27.00 47.25
CA ARG A 251 30.68 27.20 46.48
C ARG A 251 31.74 27.77 47.42
N PHE A 252 32.98 27.30 47.31
CA PHE A 252 34.10 27.80 48.11
C PHE A 252 35.36 27.97 47.24
N PRO A 253 36.27 28.91 47.56
CA PRO A 253 36.04 30.02 48.49
C PRO A 253 34.86 30.89 48.02
N ALA A 254 34.14 31.52 48.96
CA ALA A 254 33.12 32.51 48.60
C ALA A 254 33.78 33.62 47.76
N ALA A 255 33.06 34.16 46.77
CA ALA A 255 33.59 35.09 45.76
C ALA A 255 34.16 36.42 46.31
N HIS A 256 34.31 36.58 47.63
CA HIS A 256 34.79 37.78 48.31
C HIS A 256 36.07 37.54 49.14
N GLY A 257 36.83 36.48 48.85
CA GLY A 257 38.21 36.33 49.32
C GLY A 257 39.19 36.86 48.27
N GLN A 258 39.97 37.88 48.63
CA GLN A 258 41.01 38.50 47.81
C GLN A 258 41.98 37.46 47.20
N GLY A 259 42.48 37.78 46.00
CA GLY A 259 43.24 36.89 45.13
C GLY A 259 44.37 36.09 45.79
N GLY A 260 44.40 34.80 45.46
CA GLY A 260 45.45 33.87 45.86
C GLY A 260 45.23 32.48 45.25
N THR A 261 46.26 31.64 45.29
CA THR A 261 46.38 30.25 44.76
C THR A 261 45.42 29.20 45.37
N GLN A 262 44.28 29.65 45.92
CA GLN A 262 43.29 28.82 46.62
C GLN A 262 42.53 27.93 45.64
N GLY A 263 42.24 26.71 46.05
CA GLY A 263 41.42 25.81 45.24
C GLY A 263 39.94 26.20 45.30
N THR A 264 39.22 25.98 44.20
CA THR A 264 37.77 26.28 44.08
C THR A 264 36.96 25.00 44.08
N GLY A 265 35.75 25.00 44.64
CA GLY A 265 34.95 23.80 44.73
C GLY A 265 33.48 24.01 45.04
N THR A 266 32.73 22.90 44.99
CA THR A 266 31.34 22.84 45.44
C THR A 266 31.15 21.75 46.47
N VAL A 267 30.48 22.11 47.57
CA VAL A 267 30.06 21.19 48.63
C VAL A 267 28.58 20.91 48.47
N ARG A 268 28.21 19.64 48.52
CA ARG A 268 26.83 19.17 48.63
C ARG A 268 26.74 18.13 49.74
N ALA A 269 25.57 17.91 50.33
CA ALA A 269 25.41 16.85 51.31
C ALA A 269 24.31 15.87 50.98
N VAL A 270 24.52 14.63 51.41
CA VAL A 270 23.60 13.51 51.26
C VAL A 270 23.46 12.84 52.64
N ARG A 271 22.25 12.42 52.98
CA ARG A 271 22.05 11.55 54.15
C ARG A 271 22.46 10.13 53.78
N ARG A 272 23.40 9.56 54.53
CA ARG A 272 23.79 8.16 54.42
C ARG A 272 23.46 7.43 55.73
N PRO A 273 23.21 6.12 55.69
CA PRO A 273 23.18 5.31 56.91
C PRO A 273 24.50 5.48 57.67
N ARG A 274 24.43 5.56 59.00
CA ARG A 274 25.65 5.57 59.81
C ARG A 274 26.39 4.26 59.64
N THR A 275 27.72 4.33 59.66
CA THR A 275 28.57 3.11 59.61
C THR A 275 28.53 2.35 60.95
N VAL A 276 28.24 3.05 62.06
CA VAL A 276 28.14 2.49 63.41
C VAL A 276 26.89 3.05 64.09
N GLY A 277 26.05 2.16 64.64
CA GLY A 277 24.79 2.50 65.33
C GLY A 277 23.58 2.69 64.41
N SER A 278 22.41 2.97 65.00
CA SER A 278 21.18 3.26 64.26
C SER A 278 21.10 4.74 63.85
N GLY A 279 20.53 5.01 62.67
CA GLY A 279 20.24 6.36 62.18
C GLY A 279 20.96 6.76 60.89
N THR A 280 20.80 8.03 60.50
CA THR A 280 21.43 8.61 59.31
C THR A 280 22.37 9.73 59.70
N GLU A 281 23.49 9.86 58.99
CA GLU A 281 24.42 10.99 59.11
C GLU A 281 24.47 11.80 57.81
N LEU A 282 24.80 13.09 57.95
CA LEU A 282 24.96 13.99 56.82
C LEU A 282 26.41 13.93 56.34
N VAL A 283 26.62 13.39 55.15
CA VAL A 283 27.94 13.25 54.54
C VAL A 283 28.12 14.32 53.47
N LEU A 284 29.26 15.00 53.49
CA LEU A 284 29.59 16.03 52.50
C LEU A 284 30.30 15.40 51.30
N HIS A 285 29.80 15.67 50.11
CA HIS A 285 30.49 15.47 48.84
C HIS A 285 31.12 16.80 48.42
N ILE A 286 32.44 16.80 48.28
CA ILE A 286 33.25 17.97 47.97
C ILE A 286 33.88 17.73 46.60
N ASP A 287 33.43 18.50 45.61
CA ASP A 287 34.08 18.59 44.30
C ASP A 287 35.04 19.78 44.36
N TYR A 288 36.35 19.53 44.35
CA TYR A 288 37.40 20.52 44.56
C TYR A 288 38.34 20.59 43.35
N ARG A 289 38.86 21.76 43.04
CA ARG A 289 39.81 21.99 41.94
C ARG A 289 40.92 22.95 42.37
N ARG A 290 42.17 22.49 42.28
CA ARG A 290 43.37 23.32 42.52
C ARG A 290 44.43 22.99 41.47
N ALA A 291 45.20 23.99 41.04
CA ALA A 291 46.25 23.85 40.04
C ALA A 291 45.81 23.05 38.78
N GLY A 292 44.58 23.30 38.32
CA GLY A 292 44.00 22.62 37.15
C GLY A 292 43.42 21.23 37.40
N ARG A 293 43.80 20.52 38.48
CA ARG A 293 43.36 19.15 38.80
C ARG A 293 42.06 19.14 39.60
N ARG A 294 41.18 18.17 39.30
CA ARG A 294 39.89 17.97 39.99
C ARG A 294 40.02 16.82 41.00
N HIS A 295 39.45 17.02 42.18
CA HIS A 295 39.41 16.08 43.28
C HIS A 295 37.96 15.90 43.73
N HIS A 296 37.58 14.66 44.04
CA HIS A 296 36.31 14.35 44.66
C HIS A 296 36.57 13.74 46.03
N VAL A 297 36.04 14.37 47.09
CA VAL A 297 36.25 13.94 48.46
C VAL A 297 34.90 13.77 49.16
N VAL A 298 34.78 12.69 49.92
CA VAL A 298 33.60 12.41 50.75
C VAL A 298 34.00 12.59 52.21
N CYS A 299 33.50 13.65 52.85
CA CYS A 299 33.82 14.01 54.23
C CYS A 299 32.65 13.69 55.15
N ARG A 300 32.90 12.86 56.17
CA ARG A 300 31.94 12.55 57.23
C ARG A 300 32.02 13.58 58.37
N PRO A 301 30.97 13.73 59.18
CA PRO A 301 31.00 14.65 60.33
C PRO A 301 32.20 14.39 61.24
N ARG A 302 32.93 15.47 61.58
CA ARG A 302 34.07 15.47 62.52
C ARG A 302 35.25 14.57 62.12
N GLN A 303 35.30 14.11 60.87
CA GLN A 303 36.40 13.30 60.34
C GLN A 303 37.19 14.10 59.30
N PRO A 304 38.49 14.37 59.53
CA PRO A 304 39.33 15.00 58.52
C PRO A 304 39.55 14.03 57.35
N VAL A 305 39.45 14.53 56.12
CA VAL A 305 39.74 13.76 54.90
C VAL A 305 40.63 14.59 53.99
N SER A 306 41.75 14.01 53.57
CA SER A 306 42.73 14.66 52.70
C SER A 306 42.51 14.29 51.23
N ALA A 307 42.55 15.28 50.35
CA ALA A 307 42.66 15.10 48.92
C ALA A 307 44.09 14.72 48.51
N ALA A 308 44.24 14.16 47.31
CA ALA A 308 45.53 13.71 46.78
C ALA A 308 46.57 14.83 46.59
N ASP A 309 46.14 16.09 46.61
CA ASP A 309 47.03 17.26 46.55
C ASP A 309 47.51 17.70 47.94
N GLY A 310 47.13 17.00 49.02
CA GLY A 310 47.47 17.32 50.41
C GLY A 310 46.47 18.25 51.11
N THR A 311 45.43 18.72 50.42
CA THR A 311 44.40 19.58 51.02
C THR A 311 43.49 18.77 51.94
N THR A 312 43.35 19.17 53.21
CA THR A 312 42.52 18.47 54.21
C THR A 312 41.21 19.20 54.46
N PHE A 313 40.11 18.45 54.43
CA PHE A 313 38.75 18.92 54.67
C PHE A 313 38.19 18.33 55.95
N THR A 314 37.70 19.18 56.85
CA THR A 314 37.06 18.75 58.10
C THR A 314 35.68 19.38 58.24
N TYR A 315 34.65 18.54 58.29
CA TYR A 315 33.26 18.98 58.47
C TYR A 315 32.89 19.13 59.95
N GLN A 316 32.46 20.31 60.34
CA GLN A 316 31.90 20.62 61.66
C GLN A 316 30.39 20.94 61.50
N PRO A 317 29.49 19.96 61.73
CA PRO A 317 28.04 20.15 61.60
C PRO A 317 27.48 21.24 62.51
#